data_AF-A0A1G2VM14-F1
#
_entry.id   AF-A0A1G2VM14-F1
#
_cell.length_a   1.000
_cell.length_b   1.000
_cell.length_c   1.000
_cell.angle_alpha   90.00
_cell.angle_beta   90.00
_cell.angle_gamma   90.00
#
_symmetry.space_group_name_H-M   'P 1'
#
loop_
_entity.id
_entity.type
_entity.pdbx_description
1 polymer ?
#
loop_
_entity_poly.entity_id
_entity_poly.type
_entity_poly.pdbx_seq_one_letter_code
_entity_poly.pdbx_strand_id
1 'polypeptide(L)' 'MASQIFEELFDSKARVKILKFFFRNETGFFDLPTISKRVQERGPLVKKELFRLLKVGFIQKRNKPIK' A
#
# COMPACT_ATOMS: atom_id res chain seq x y z
N MET A 1 1.51 19.34 -9.40
CA MET A 1 2.98 19.36 -9.50
C MET A 1 3.62 18.20 -8.73
N ALA A 2 3.82 18.24 -7.40
CA ALA A 2 4.54 17.17 -6.69
C ALA A 2 3.91 15.76 -6.75
N SER A 3 2.58 15.65 -6.88
CA SER A 3 1.92 14.34 -7.00
C SER A 3 2.25 13.61 -8.30
N GLN A 4 2.39 14.33 -9.41
CA GLN A 4 2.68 13.73 -10.72
C GLN A 4 4.13 13.22 -10.81
N ILE A 5 5.07 13.94 -10.22
CA ILE A 5 6.49 13.54 -10.18
C ILE A 5 6.65 12.16 -9.54
N PHE A 6 5.99 11.90 -8.40
CA PHE A 6 6.06 10.57 -7.79
C PHE A 6 5.37 9.50 -8.64
N GLU A 7 4.28 9.83 -9.32
CA GLU A 7 3.60 8.86 -10.18
C GLU A 7 4.48 8.45 -11.36
N GLU A 8 5.23 9.39 -11.93
CA GLU A 8 6.23 9.16 -12.98
C GLU A 8 7.44 8.36 -12.45
N LEU A 9 8.01 8.75 -11.30
CA LEU A 9 9.16 8.07 -10.72
C LEU A 9 8.89 6.62 -10.33
N PHE A 10 7.66 6.31 -9.92
CA PHE A 10 7.28 4.97 -9.45
C PHE A 10 6.45 4.18 -10.48
N ASP A 11 6.17 4.77 -11.65
CA ASP A 11 5.37 4.21 -12.75
C ASP A 11 4.05 3.57 -12.26
N SER A 12 3.45 4.14 -11.22
CA SER A 12 2.26 3.59 -10.58
C SER A 12 1.61 4.57 -9.62
N LYS A 13 0.46 5.10 -10.03
CA LYS A 13 -0.41 5.91 -9.18
C LYS A 13 -0.87 5.21 -7.90
N ALA A 14 -1.25 3.94 -8.03
CA ALA A 14 -1.67 3.14 -6.88
C ALA A 14 -0.52 2.95 -5.88
N ARG A 15 0.71 2.71 -6.34
CA ARG A 15 1.87 2.58 -5.46
C ARG A 15 2.11 3.86 -4.66
N VAL A 16 2.11 5.02 -5.31
CA VAL A 16 2.32 6.30 -4.61
C VAL A 16 1.26 6.53 -3.54
N LYS A 17 -0.01 6.25 -3.83
CA LYS A 17 -1.09 6.36 -2.84
C LYS A 17 -0.90 5.41 -1.66
N ILE A 18 -0.52 4.16 -1.92
CA ILE A 18 -0.27 3.15 -0.88
C ILE A 18 0.94 3.54 -0.02
N LEU A 19 2.03 4.02 -0.61
CA LEU A 19 3.20 4.51 0.12
C LEU A 19 2.82 5.70 1.02
N LYS A 20 2.13 6.71 0.48
CA LYS A 20 1.63 7.85 1.26
C LYS A 20 0.72 7.41 2.40
N PHE A 21 -0.11 6.39 2.16
CA PHE A 21 -0.96 5.82 3.19
C PHE A 21 -0.14 5.24 4.35
N PHE A 22 0.86 4.39 4.06
CA PHE A 22 1.70 3.80 5.10
C PHE A 22 2.59 4.81 5.82
N PHE A 23 3.19 5.78 5.12
CA PHE A 23 3.97 6.85 5.76
C PHE A 23 3.14 7.73 6.71
N ARG A 24 1.84 7.85 6.48
CA ARG A 24 0.93 8.58 7.40
C ARG A 24 0.37 7.71 8.53
N ASN A 25 0.58 6.40 8.46
CA ASN A 25 -0.01 5.42 9.37
C ASN A 25 1.05 4.35 9.73
N GLU A 26 2.22 4.80 10.18
CA GLU A 26 3.40 3.95 10.39
C GLU A 26 3.15 2.81 11.38
N THR A 27 2.30 3.07 12.39
CA THR A 27 1.93 2.10 13.42
C THR A 27 0.46 1.69 13.25
N GLY A 28 0.19 0.78 12.32
CA GLY A 28 -1.17 0.30 12.10
C GLY A 28 -1.25 -1.04 11.39
N PHE A 29 -2.27 -1.82 11.75
CA PHE A 29 -2.62 -3.04 11.03
C PHE A 29 -3.83 -2.77 10.14
N PHE A 30 -3.68 -3.06 8.86
CA PHE A 30 -4.73 -2.79 7.87
C PHE A 30 -4.96 -4.03 7.02
N ASP A 31 -6.22 -4.35 6.79
CA ASP A 31 -6.62 -5.38 5.83
C ASP A 31 -6.73 -4.79 4.41
N LEU A 32 -6.74 -5.68 3.42
CA LEU A 32 -6.82 -5.29 2.01
C LEU A 32 -8.07 -4.44 1.70
N PRO A 33 -9.29 -4.78 2.17
CA PRO A 33 -10.47 -3.95 1.94
C PRO A 33 -10.34 -2.54 2.50
N THR A 34 -9.81 -2.39 3.71
CA THR A 34 -9.62 -1.08 4.36
C THR A 34 -8.62 -0.24 3.57
N ILE A 35 -7.49 -0.83 3.17
CA ILE A 35 -6.47 -0.14 2.37
C ILE A 35 -7.10 0.32 1.06
N SER A 36 -7.78 -0.58 0.35
CA SER A 36 -8.42 -0.29 -0.95
C SER A 36 -9.43 0.85 -0.86
N LYS A 37 -10.26 0.87 0.19
CA LYS A 37 -11.21 1.97 0.44
C LYS A 37 -10.48 3.28 0.75
N ARG A 38 -9.44 3.26 1.58
CA ARG A 38 -8.69 4.48 1.98
C ARG A 38 -7.88 5.08 0.84
N VAL A 39 -7.24 4.26 -0.01
CA VAL A 39 -6.48 4.75 -1.17
C VAL A 39 -7.37 4.99 -2.40
N GLN A 40 -8.64 4.58 -2.36
CA GLN A 40 -9.60 4.71 -3.47
C GLN A 40 -9.07 4.05 -4.75
N GLU A 41 -8.57 2.82 -4.62
CA GLU A 41 -8.05 2.02 -5.73
C GLU A 41 -8.67 0.62 -5.71
N ARG A 42 -8.73 -0.04 -6.86
CA ARG A 42 -9.34 -1.37 -6.99
C ARG A 42 -8.56 -2.43 -6.20
N GLY A 43 -9.27 -3.29 -5.46
CA GLY A 43 -8.69 -4.35 -4.63
C GLY A 43 -7.60 -5.20 -5.32
N PRO A 44 -7.77 -5.68 -6.57
CA PRO A 44 -6.73 -6.43 -7.27
C PRO A 44 -5.44 -5.63 -7.50
N LEU A 45 -5.56 -4.34 -7.84
CA LEU A 45 -4.42 -3.45 -8.06
C LEU A 45 -3.68 -3.18 -6.74
N VAL A 46 -4.44 -2.91 -5.67
CA VAL A 46 -3.90 -2.73 -4.32
C VAL A 46 -3.18 -4.00 -3.87
N LYS A 47 -3.78 -5.17 -4.06
CA LYS A 47 -3.15 -6.47 -3.72
C LYS A 47 -1.83 -6.68 -4.45
N LYS A 48 -1.77 -6.33 -5.74
CA LYS A 48 -0.53 -6.42 -6.56
C LYS A 48 0.57 -5.52 -6.00
N GLU A 49 0.27 -4.27 -5.68
CA GLU A 49 1.27 -3.35 -5.13
C GLU A 49 1.68 -3.72 -3.70
N LEU A 50 0.74 -4.14 -2.84
CA LEU A 50 1.08 -4.64 -1.51
C LEU A 50 2.00 -5.86 -1.56
N PHE A 51 1.82 -6.77 -2.52
CA PHE A 51 2.72 -7.90 -2.72
C PHE A 51 4.13 -7.46 -3.11
N ARG A 52 4.26 -6.44 -3.98
CA ARG A 52 5.56 -5.84 -4.33
C ARG A 52 6.22 -5.21 -3.11
N LEU A 53 5.48 -4.43 -2.33
CA LEU A 53 5.97 -3.80 -1.11
C LEU A 53 6.39 -4.81 -0.04
N LEU A 54 5.67 -5.94 0.06
CA LEU A 54 6.05 -7.04 0.94
C LEU A 54 7.36 -7.70 0.49
N LYS A 55 7.53 -7.92 -0.82
CA LYS A 55 8.75 -8.53 -1.38
C LYS A 55 10.02 -7.71 -1.10
N VAL A 56 9.90 -6.38 -1.09
CA VAL A 56 11.04 -5.49 -0.80
C VAL A 56 11.20 -5.17 0.69
N GLY A 57 10.38 -5.78 1.56
CA GLY A 57 10.46 -5.60 3.01
C GLY A 57 9.87 -4.29 3.55
N PHE A 58 9.16 -3.51 2.72
CA PHE A 58 8.55 -2.24 3.16
C PHE A 58 7.35 -2.45 4.10
N ILE A 59 6.60 -3.54 3.92
CA ILE A 59 5.51 -3.94 4.82
C ILE A 59 5.70 -5.38 5.27
N GLN A 60 5.04 -5.75 6.36
CA GLN A 60 5.00 -7.12 6.85
C GLN A 60 3.57 -7.62 6.97
N LYS A 61 3.37 -8.93 6.77
CA LYS A 61 2.08 -9.57 7.07
C LYS A 61 2.02 -9.86 8.56
N ARG A 62 0.93 -9.47 9.20
CA ARG A 62 0.62 -9.98 10.54
C ARG A 62 0.09 -11.40 10.41
N ASN A 63 0.86 -12.38 10.88
CA ASN A 63 0.33 -13.72 11.09
C ASN A 63 -0.64 -13.66 12.28
N LYS A 64 -1.87 -14.13 12.10
CA LYS A 64 -2.82 -14.30 13.21
C LYS A 64 -2.20 -15.34 14.15
N PRO A 65 -2.08 -15.09 15.46
CA PRO A 65 -1.63 -16.13 16.38
C PRO A 65 -2.63 -17.30 16.25
N ILE A 66 -2.09 -18.48 15.99
CA ILE A 66 -2.84 -19.74 16.05
C ILE A 66 -3.23 -19.87 17.53
N LYS A 67 -4.52 -19.73 17.83
CA LYS A 67 -5.09 -20.01 19.15
C LYS A 67 -5.27 -21.52 19.30
#